data_AF-A0A176U5W5-F1
#
_entry.id   AF-A0A176U5W5-F1
#
_cell.length_a   1.000
_cell.length_b   1.000
_cell.length_c   1.000
_cell.angle_alpha   90.00
_cell.angle_beta   90.00
_cell.angle_gamma   90.00
#
_symmetry.space_group_name_H-M   'P 1'
#
loop_
_entity.id
_entity.type
_entity.pdbx_description
1 polymer ?
#
loop_
_entity_poly.entity_id
_entity_poly.type
_entity_poly.pdbx_seq_one_letter_code
_entity_poly.pdbx_strand_id
1 'polypeptide(L)'
;MHFVDAKGILTGSGGHYGINIYRGCTHGCIYCDSRSRCYQFTHPFEDIEVKQNAPKLLEKALKSKRKKGYCQFRMNVSDLCRNCRISIVR
;
A
#
# COMPACT_ATOMS: atom_id res chain seq x y z
N MET A 1 -1.33 15.92 4.40
CA MET A 1 -2.00 14.63 4.13
C MET A 1 -3.18 14.90 3.21
N HIS A 2 -3.37 14.08 2.18
CA HIS A 2 -4.51 14.23 1.27
C HIS A 2 -5.09 12.88 0.86
N PHE A 3 -6.36 12.88 0.48
CA PHE A 3 -7.09 11.67 0.14
C PHE A 3 -7.17 11.48 -1.37
N VAL A 4 -6.93 10.24 -1.82
CA VAL A 4 -6.98 9.86 -3.23
C VAL A 4 -7.77 8.57 -3.42
N ASP A 5 -8.44 8.45 -4.56
CA ASP A 5 -9.07 7.20 -4.96
C ASP A 5 -8.13 6.40 -5.86
N ALA A 6 -7.74 5.21 -5.41
CA ALA A 6 -6.91 4.31 -6.20
C ALA A 6 -7.74 3.42 -7.13
N LYS A 7 -7.18 3.00 -8.27
CA LYS A 7 -7.81 2.02 -9.15
C LYS A 7 -7.68 0.57 -8.63
N GLY A 8 -6.65 0.30 -7.83
CA GLY A 8 -6.37 -1.01 -7.26
C GLY A 8 -5.40 -0.91 -6.08
N ILE A 9 -5.49 -1.89 -5.17
CA ILE A 9 -4.70 -1.88 -3.92
C ILE A 9 -3.82 -3.11 -3.73
N LEU A 10 -4.12 -4.23 -4.41
CA LEU A 10 -3.34 -5.45 -4.35
C LEU A 10 -2.39 -5.55 -5.54
N THR A 11 -1.12 -5.81 -5.27
CA THR A 11 -0.08 -6.08 -6.27
C THR A 11 0.64 -7.37 -5.91
N GLY A 12 0.74 -8.31 -6.85
CA GLY A 12 1.46 -9.58 -6.65
C GLY A 12 0.75 -10.77 -7.28
N SER A 13 1.49 -11.87 -7.41
CA SER A 13 1.04 -13.14 -8.01
C SER A 13 1.56 -14.33 -7.19
N GLY A 14 1.00 -15.52 -7.40
CA GLY A 14 1.56 -16.74 -6.82
C GLY A 14 1.33 -16.94 -5.31
N GLY A 15 0.31 -16.30 -4.72
CA GLY A 15 -0.03 -16.48 -3.30
C GLY A 15 0.61 -15.48 -2.34
N HIS A 16 1.35 -14.49 -2.86
CA HIS A 16 1.94 -13.39 -2.11
C HIS A 16 1.43 -12.07 -2.66
N TYR A 17 0.62 -11.34 -1.88
CA TYR A 17 0.00 -10.10 -2.31
C TYR A 17 0.48 -8.94 -1.44
N GLY A 18 0.99 -7.89 -2.07
CA GLY A 18 1.31 -6.62 -1.42
C GLY A 18 0.10 -5.70 -1.40
N ILE A 19 -0.21 -5.11 -0.24
CA ILE A 19 -1.24 -4.09 -0.07
C ILE A 19 -0.54 -2.72 0.08
N ASN A 20 -0.93 -1.73 -0.71
CA ASN A 20 -0.40 -0.36 -0.59
C ASN A 20 -1.52 0.65 -0.26
N ILE A 21 -1.63 1.10 0.99
CA ILE A 21 -2.64 2.07 1.45
C ILE A 21 -2.12 3.50 1.39
N TYR A 22 -0.87 3.72 1.80
CA TYR A 22 -0.28 5.03 2.02
C TYR A 22 0.92 5.24 1.11
N ARG A 23 1.14 6.48 0.69
CA ARG A 23 2.33 6.85 -0.07
C ARG A 23 2.86 8.18 0.48
N GLY A 24 4.16 8.24 0.76
CA GLY A 24 4.81 9.42 1.36
C GLY A 24 5.10 9.27 2.86
N CYS A 25 5.95 10.15 3.40
CA CYS A 25 6.38 10.11 4.80
C CYS A 25 6.78 11.49 5.31
N THR A 26 6.44 11.75 6.56
CA THR A 26 6.70 13.01 7.28
C THR A 26 7.98 12.99 8.12
N HIS A 27 8.75 11.90 8.11
CA HIS A 27 9.93 11.73 8.99
C HIS A 27 11.12 12.64 8.62
N GLY A 28 11.15 13.19 7.40
CA GLY A 28 12.20 14.13 7.00
C GLY A 28 13.60 13.51 6.84
N CYS A 29 13.70 12.20 6.64
CA CYS A 29 14.98 11.51 6.44
C CYS A 29 15.73 12.04 5.22
N ILE A 30 16.91 12.62 5.43
CA ILE A 30 17.77 13.12 4.33
C ILE A 30 18.27 12.00 3.41
N TYR A 31 18.36 10.76 3.92
CA TYR A 31 18.82 9.57 3.17
C TYR A 31 17.70 8.67 2.64
N CYS A 32 16.46 9.15 2.61
CA CYS A 32 15.35 8.34 2.10
C CYS A 32 15.41 8.26 0.57
N ASP A 33 15.76 7.10 0.04
CA ASP A 33 15.80 6.83 -1.41
C ASP A 33 14.48 7.17 -2.11
N SER A 34 13.37 7.03 -1.40
CA SER A 34 12.04 7.33 -1.92
C SER A 34 11.76 8.82 -2.19
N ARG A 35 12.66 9.73 -1.79
CA ARG A 35 12.63 11.14 -2.22
C ARG A 35 13.07 11.32 -3.67
N SER A 36 13.68 10.30 -4.27
CA SER A 36 14.16 10.35 -5.65
C SER A 36 13.02 10.49 -6.66
N ARG A 37 13.26 11.24 -7.74
CA ARG A 37 12.28 11.48 -8.82
C ARG A 37 11.85 10.20 -9.54
N CYS A 38 12.62 9.12 -9.44
CA CYS A 38 12.32 7.82 -10.05
C CYS A 38 11.01 7.19 -9.53
N TYR A 39 10.56 7.55 -8.33
CA TYR A 39 9.30 7.07 -7.76
C TYR A 39 8.06 7.85 -8.22
N GLN A 40 8.22 8.83 -9.12
CA GLN A 40 7.13 9.54 -9.81
C GLN A 40 6.05 10.04 -8.84
N PHE A 41 6.49 10.73 -7.78
CA PHE A 41 5.59 11.46 -6.91
C PHE A 41 5.07 12.69 -7.66
N THR A 42 3.75 12.85 -7.69
CA THR A 42 3.06 14.01 -8.27
C THR A 42 2.85 15.12 -7.24
N HIS A 43 3.09 14.83 -5.96
CA HIS A 43 2.91 15.69 -4.80
C HIS A 43 4.20 15.72 -3.96
N PRO A 44 4.35 16.68 -3.03
CA PRO A 44 5.50 16.73 -2.12
C PRO A 44 5.62 15.46 -1.27
N PHE A 45 6.81 14.90 -1.11
CA PHE A 45 7.02 13.62 -0.38
C PHE A 45 6.53 13.64 1.08
N GLU A 46 6.56 14.80 1.74
CA GLU A 46 6.04 14.98 3.10
C GLU A 46 4.50 14.97 3.17
N ASP A 47 3.82 15.17 2.04
CA ASP A 47 2.37 15.15 1.97
C ASP A 47 1.85 13.72 1.75
N ILE A 48 1.42 13.05 2.82
CA ILE A 48 0.99 11.66 2.75
C ILE A 48 -0.30 11.51 1.93
N GLU A 49 -0.19 10.76 0.83
CA GLU A 49 -1.31 10.25 0.02
C GLU A 49 -1.99 9.10 0.77
N VAL A 50 -3.27 9.28 1.13
CA VAL A 50 -4.10 8.26 1.77
C VAL A 50 -5.15 7.75 0.80
N LYS A 51 -5.15 6.44 0.53
CA LYS A 51 -6.18 5.82 -0.32
C LYS A 51 -7.44 5.53 0.47
N GLN A 52 -8.41 6.44 0.43
CA GLN A 52 -9.67 6.30 1.18
C GLN A 52 -10.52 5.10 0.76
N ASN A 53 -10.42 4.69 -0.51
CA ASN A 53 -11.17 3.56 -1.06
C ASN A 53 -10.51 2.19 -0.81
N ALA A 54 -9.39 2.18 -0.05
CA ALA A 54 -8.66 0.98 0.32
C ALA A 54 -9.51 -0.18 0.87
N PRO A 55 -10.39 0.00 1.88
CA PRO A 55 -11.16 -1.11 2.45
C PRO A 55 -12.13 -1.72 1.42
N LYS A 56 -12.83 -0.89 0.65
CA LYS A 56 -13.78 -1.35 -0.39
C LYS A 56 -13.06 -2.15 -1.49
N LEU A 57 -11.89 -1.67 -1.92
CA LEU A 57 -11.08 -2.37 -2.92
C LEU A 57 -10.52 -3.68 -2.39
N LEU A 58 -10.09 -3.71 -1.12
CA LEU A 58 -9.57 -4.91 -0.48
C LEU A 58 -10.65 -5.99 -0.41
N GLU A 59 -11.86 -5.66 0.02
CA GLU A 59 -12.99 -6.62 0.03
C GLU A 59 -13.28 -7.19 -1.36
N LYS A 60 -13.35 -6.33 -2.38
CA LYS A 60 -13.60 -6.76 -3.76
C LYS A 60 -12.48 -7.68 -4.26
N ALA A 61 -11.24 -7.38 -3.92
CA ALA A 61 -10.08 -8.17 -4.33
C ALA A 61 -9.97 -9.48 -3.56
N LEU A 62 -10.34 -9.53 -2.28
CA LEU A 62 -10.41 -10.76 -1.50
C LEU A 62 -11.53 -11.68 -1.99
N LYS A 63 -12.71 -11.12 -2.33
CA LYS A 63 -13.85 -11.88 -2.89
C LYS A 63 -13.51 -12.55 -4.23
N SER A 64 -12.66 -11.95 -5.05
CA SER A 64 -12.29 -12.51 -6.35
C SER A 64 -11.21 -13.60 -6.28
N LYS A 65 -10.45 -13.68 -5.18
CA LYS A 65 -9.37 -14.65 -5.00
C LYS A 65 -9.92 -15.99 -4.51
N ARG A 66 -9.63 -17.06 -5.26
CA ARG A 66 -10.05 -18.45 -4.96
C ARG A 66 -8.93 -19.34 -4.44
N LYS A 67 -7.67 -18.87 -4.46
CA LYS A 67 -6.50 -19.63 -4.02
C LYS A 67 -5.98 -19.07 -2.70
N LYS A 68 -5.59 -19.97 -1.79
CA LYS A 68 -4.94 -19.59 -0.53
C LYS A 68 -3.68 -18.78 -0.80
N GLY A 69 -3.47 -17.77 0.03
CA GLY A 69 -2.35 -16.87 -0.08
C GLY A 69 -2.35 -15.89 1.08
N TYR A 70 -1.24 -15.19 1.25
CA TYR A 70 -1.12 -14.15 2.25
C TYR A 70 -1.09 -12.78 1.59
N CYS A 71 -1.77 -11.83 2.22
CA CYS A 71 -1.61 -10.42 1.90
C CYS A 71 -0.75 -9.76 2.98
N GLN A 72 0.24 -8.98 2.56
CA GLN A 72 1.14 -8.22 3.41
C GLN A 72 1.08 -6.75 3.01
N PHE A 73 1.03 -5.85 4.00
CA PHE A 73 1.19 -4.43 3.77
C PHE A 73 2.59 -4.14 3.24
N ARG A 74 2.67 -3.63 2.01
CA ARG A 74 3.93 -3.18 1.42
C ARG A 74 4.18 -1.75 1.88
N MET A 75 5.32 -1.58 2.54
CA MET A 75 5.81 -0.27 2.97
C MET A 75 6.59 0.33 1.81
N ASN A 76 5.94 1.15 0.98
CA ASN A 76 6.70 2.18 0.27
C ASN A 76 6.58 3.41 1.13
N VAL A 77 7.47 3.49 2.11
CA VAL A 77 7.65 4.64 2.99
C VAL A 77 6.52 4.86 4.02
N SER A 78 6.93 5.25 5.23
CA SER A 78 6.19 5.42 6.49
C SER A 78 5.89 4.15 7.29
N ASP A 79 6.68 4.01 8.36
CA ASP A 79 6.75 3.02 9.46
C ASP A 79 5.44 2.63 10.19
N LEU A 80 4.28 2.54 9.55
CA LEU A 80 3.07 1.97 10.19
C LEU A 80 2.48 0.79 9.40
N CYS A 81 2.95 -0.41 9.71
CA CYS A 81 2.12 -1.56 10.11
C CYS A 81 3.01 -2.79 10.38
N ARG A 82 3.53 -2.94 11.60
CA ARG A 82 4.12 -4.23 12.00
C ARG A 82 2.96 -5.24 12.17
N ASN A 83 2.98 -6.28 11.34
CA ASN A 83 2.26 -7.55 11.46
C ASN A 83 0.72 -7.56 11.40
N CYS A 84 0.14 -7.14 10.28
CA CYS A 84 -1.19 -7.60 9.91
C CYS A 84 -1.08 -8.56 8.71
N ARG A 85 -0.93 -9.87 8.99
CA ARG A 85 -1.00 -10.94 7.99
C ARG A 85 -2.45 -11.33 7.83
N ILE A 86 -3.01 -11.09 6.65
CA ILE A 86 -4.35 -11.59 6.31
C ILE A 86 -4.16 -12.92 5.59
N SER A 87 -4.46 -14.00 6.30
CA SER A 87 -4.51 -15.35 5.73
C SER A 87 -5.82 -15.52 4.98
N ILE A 88 -5.76 -15.63 3.65
CA ILE A 88 -6.93 -15.99 2.85
C ILE A 88 -7.12 -17.51 2.99
N VAL A 89 -7.98 -17.93 3.92
CA VAL A 89 -8.38 -19.33 4.09
C VAL A 89 -9.78 -19.50 3.53
N ARG A 90 -9.87 -19.95 2.28
CA ARG A 90 -11.02 -20.70 1.77
C ARG A 90 -10.49 -22.00 1.18
#